data_AF-A0A7I7PHB4-F1
#
_entry.id   AF-A0A7I7PHB4-F1
#
_cell.length_a   1.000
_cell.length_b   1.000
_cell.length_c   1.000
_cell.angle_alpha   90.00
_cell.angle_beta   90.00
_cell.angle_gamma   90.00
#
_symmetry.space_group_name_H-M   'P 1'
#
loop_
_entity.id
_entity.type
_entity.pdbx_description
1 polymer ?
#
loop_
_entity_poly.entity_id
_entity_poly.type
_entity_poly.pdbx_seq_one_letter_code
_entity_poly.pdbx_strand_id
1 'polypeptide(L)' 'MARPYPKEFRDDVVRVARNREDGVTIEQIATDCGVYPMTLWKWLRQADIDDGATPGQDDWGVG' A
#
# COMPACT_ATOMS: atom_id res chain seq x y z
N MET A 1 -13.05 -15.72 9.70
CA MET A 1 -12.03 -15.01 8.90
C MET A 1 -12.19 -13.52 9.14
N ALA A 2 -11.10 -12.80 9.39
CA ALA A 2 -11.15 -11.33 9.34
C ALA A 2 -11.55 -10.91 7.93
N ARG A 3 -12.48 -9.96 7.80
CA ARG A 3 -12.85 -9.45 6.48
C ARG A 3 -11.66 -8.64 5.96
N PRO A 4 -11.11 -8.98 4.79
CA PRO A 4 -10.07 -8.15 4.18
C PRO A 4 -10.65 -6.77 3.86
N TYR A 5 -9.79 -5.76 3.83
CA TYR A 5 -10.17 -4.44 3.33
C TYR A 5 -10.68 -4.55 1.89
N PRO A 6 -11.78 -3.85 1.52
CA PRO A 6 -12.23 -3.79 0.14
C PRO A 6 -11.13 -3.27 -0.78
N LYS A 7 -11.08 -3.78 -2.02
CA LYS A 7 -10.07 -3.35 -3.01
C LYS A 7 -10.15 -1.85 -3.27
N GLU A 8 -11.35 -1.31 -3.43
CA GLU A 8 -11.59 0.12 -3.68
C GLU A 8 -11.03 0.98 -2.55
N PHE A 9 -11.27 0.58 -1.30
CA PHE A 9 -10.71 1.26 -0.13
C PHE A 9 -9.18 1.25 -0.15
N ARG A 10 -8.56 0.09 -0.41
CA ARG A 10 -7.10 0.00 -0.53
C ARG A 10 -6.57 0.92 -1.63
N ASP A 11 -7.19 0.91 -2.80
CA ASP A 11 -6.75 1.67 -3.96
C ASP A 11 -6.88 3.19 -3.70
N ASP A 12 -7.95 3.63 -3.02
CA ASP A 12 -8.13 5.01 -2.61
C ASP A 12 -7.06 5.46 -1.61
N VAL A 13 -6.77 4.65 -0.60
CA VAL A 13 -5.74 4.98 0.40
C VAL A 13 -4.34 5.01 -0.26
N VAL A 14 -4.05 4.09 -1.18
CA VAL A 14 -2.80 4.11 -1.98
C VAL A 14 -2.72 5.38 -2.82
N ARG A 15 -3.81 5.77 -3.47
CA ARG A 15 -3.89 7.00 -4.28
C ARG A 15 -3.64 8.25 -3.43
N VAL A 16 -4.25 8.36 -2.24
CA VAL A 16 -4.00 9.45 -1.30
C VAL A 16 -2.54 9.47 -0.86
N ALA A 17 -1.98 8.30 -0.51
CA ALA A 17 -0.59 8.19 -0.08
C ALA A 17 0.43 8.56 -1.16
N ARG A 18 0.17 8.21 -2.43
CA ARG A 18 1.04 8.57 -3.57
C ARG A 18 0.98 10.06 -3.93
N ASN A 19 -0.19 10.69 -3.75
CA ASN A 19 -0.42 12.12 -4.07
C ASN A 19 -0.36 13.04 -2.84
N ARG A 20 0.27 12.59 -1.75
CA ARG A 20 0.36 13.36 -0.51
C ARG A 20 1.22 14.60 -0.67
N GLU A 21 0.87 15.66 0.06
CA GLU A 21 1.66 16.89 0.11
C GLU A 21 3.02 16.66 0.78
N ASP A 22 4.00 17.52 0.43
CA ASP A 22 5.29 17.54 1.10
C ASP A 22 5.14 17.72 2.61
N GLY A 23 5.80 16.86 3.39
CA GLY A 23 5.71 16.84 4.85
C GLY A 23 4.60 15.94 5.41
N VAL A 24 3.64 15.48 4.60
CA VAL A 24 2.66 14.46 5.04
C VAL A 24 3.32 13.08 4.98
N THR A 25 3.28 12.36 6.10
CA THR A 25 3.91 11.03 6.21
C THR A 25 2.91 9.91 5.88
N ILE A 26 3.44 8.77 5.44
CA ILE A 26 2.64 7.55 5.23
C ILE A 26 1.96 7.10 6.52
N GLU A 27 2.63 7.27 7.66
CA GLU A 27 2.09 6.91 8.98
C GLU A 27 0.86 7.75 9.36
N GLN A 28 0.89 9.05 9.02
CA GLN A 28 -0.23 9.94 9.29
C GLN A 28 -1.45 9.58 8.43
N ILE A 29 -1.24 9.32 7.13
CA ILE A 29 -2.32 8.89 6.23
C ILE A 29 -2.90 7.54 6.66
N ALA A 30 -2.04 6.59 7.02
CA ALA A 30 -2.48 5.29 7.51
C ALA A 30 -3.35 5.44 8.76
N THR A 31 -2.89 6.22 9.73
CA THR A 31 -3.61 6.48 10.99
C THR A 31 -4.96 7.14 10.74
N ASP A 32 -5.00 8.17 9.90
CA ASP A 32 -6.25 8.88 9.53
C ASP A 32 -7.26 7.96 8.84
N CYS A 33 -6.79 7.04 7.99
CA CYS A 33 -7.62 6.04 7.32
C CYS A 33 -7.97 4.83 8.20
N GLY A 34 -7.48 4.73 9.44
CA GLY A 34 -7.67 3.56 10.31
C GLY A 34 -6.91 2.31 9.84
N VAL A 35 -5.85 2.48 9.05
CA VAL A 35 -4.99 1.42 8.53
C VAL A 35 -3.69 1.38 9.32
N TYR A 36 -3.21 0.19 9.64
CA TYR A 36 -1.89 0.05 10.26
C TYR A 36 -0.79 0.52 9.28
N PRO A 37 0.19 1.36 9.68
CA PRO A 37 1.17 1.93 8.75
C PRO A 37 1.90 0.90 7.88
N MET A 38 2.28 -0.23 8.47
CA MET A 38 2.98 -1.30 7.75
C MET A 38 2.11 -1.97 6.68
N THR A 39 0.78 -1.95 6.83
CA THR A 39 -0.17 -2.42 5.82
C THR A 39 -0.19 -1.48 4.62
N LEU A 40 -0.21 -0.17 4.85
CA LEU A 40 -0.16 0.82 3.77
C LEU A 40 1.17 0.75 3.00
N TRP A 41 2.31 0.57 3.69
CA TRP A 41 3.60 0.34 3.05
C TRP A 41 3.60 -0.87 2.10
N LYS A 42 2.97 -1.99 2.50
CA LYS A 42 2.83 -3.17 1.64
C LYS A 42 1.97 -2.89 0.42
N TRP A 43 0.88 -2.13 0.58
CA TRP A 43 0.00 -1.78 -0.53
C TRP A 43 0.69 -0.86 -1.54
N LEU A 44 1.47 0.11 -1.07
CA LEU A 44 2.29 0.98 -1.94
C LEU A 44 3.28 0.15 -2.75
N ARG A 45 4.05 -0.72 -2.09
CA ARG A 45 5.00 -1.61 -2.77
C ARG A 45 4.31 -2.51 -3.80
N GLN A 46 3.16 -3.07 -3.47
CA GLN A 46 2.40 -3.90 -4.41
C GLN A 46 1.95 -3.09 -5.62
N ALA A 47 1.44 -1.87 -5.40
CA ALA A 47 1.05 -0.99 -6.49
C ALA A 47 2.25 -0.60 -7.39
N ASP A 48 3.45 -0.42 -6.83
CA ASP A 48 4.65 -0.15 -7.64
C ASP A 48 5.05 -1.35 -8.52
N ILE A 49 4.83 -2.57 -8.03
CA ILE A 49 5.02 -3.81 -8.83
C ILE A 49 3.97 -3.90 -9.94
N ASP A 50 2.70 -3.68 -9.61
CA ASP A 50 1.58 -3.73 -10.57
C ASP A 50 1.69 -2.66 -11.68
N ASP A 51 2.19 -1.45 -11.37
CA ASP A 51 2.47 -0.40 -12.35
C ASP A 51 3.71 -0.68 -13.23
N GLY A 52 4.42 -1.79 -12.99
CA GLY A 52 5.63 -2.15 -13.73
C GLY A 52 6.86 -1.31 -13.37
N ALA A 53 6.84 -0.59 -12.25
CA ALA A 53 7.95 0.24 -11.79
C ALA A 53 9.10 -0.58 -11.17
N THR A 54 8.95 -1.89 -11.01
CA THR A 54 10.03 -2.81 -10.61
C THR A 54 9.78 -4.20 -11.23
N PRO A 55 10.76 -4.84 -11.90
CA PRO A 55 10.63 -6.26 -12.24
C PRO A 55 10.51 -7.05 -10.93
N GLY A 56 9.38 -7.74 -10.76
CA GLY A 56 9.06 -8.49 -9.55
C GLY A 56 10.20 -9.41 -9.14
N GLN A 57 10.80 -9.12 -7.99
CA GLN A 57 11.62 -10.10 -7.28
C GLN A 57 10.72 -10.81 -6.28
N ASP A 58 9.86 -11.69 -6.80
CA ASP A 58 9.25 -12.79 -6.06
C ASP A 58 9.90 -14.13 -6.42
N ASP A 59 11.24 -14.15 -6.52
CA ASP A 59 11.97 -15.38 -6.22
C ASP A 59 12.13 -15.47 -4.69
N TRP A 60 11.08 -15.94 -4.01
CA TRP A 60 11.22 -16.58 -2.71
C TRP A 60 10.77 -18.02 -2.87
N GLY A 61 11.75 -18.86 -3.20
CA GLY A 61 11.60 -20.29 -3.37
C GLY A 61 10.84 -20.95 -2.22
N VAL A 62 9.68 -21.49 -2.55
CA VAL A 62 9.10 -22.68 -1.93
C VAL A 62 8.62 -23.59 -3.05
N GLY A 63 9.46 -24.56 -3.40
CA GLY A 63 9.23 -25.65 -4.33
C GLY A 63 10.22 -26.77 -4.05
#